data_AF-A0A521URM4-F1
#
_entry.id   AF-A0A521URM4-F1
#
_cell.length_a   1.000
_cell.length_b   1.000
_cell.length_c   1.000
_cell.angle_alpha   90.00
_cell.angle_beta   90.00
_cell.angle_gamma   90.00
#
_symmetry.space_group_name_H-M   'P 1'
#
loop_
_entity.id
_entity.type
_entity.pdbx_description
1 polymer ?
#
loop_
_entity_poly.entity_id
_entity_poly.type
_entity_poly.pdbx_seq_one_letter_code
_entity_poly.pdbx_strand_id
1 'polypeptide(L)'
;MPTSLPLFKQSLKRTIAGNLGQCIKQLEASLDPGRDAYNDCLSLLAAYNRVERDNLNNLLSRDEYSRELSQLTNRVLLLIDNLAEEDLSEVRQLREEVHERILVVTRAERRPSIERFFSKNYFKNVHYIHYGDAIPAERFDLAVLDDIESDPAAAMYMEEYVAGIACYVLYFGERFPLDRVKYANKVYFANSIFSLYARIREMLDFIKYYDGDTGR
;
A
#
# COMPACT_ATOMS: atom_id res chain seq x y z
N MET A 1 -2.15 -16.28 5.22
CA MET A 1 -1.04 -16.26 6.21
C MET A 1 -0.84 -14.81 6.59
N PRO A 2 -0.83 -14.46 7.88
CA PRO A 2 -1.11 -13.11 8.31
C PRO A 2 0.18 -12.31 8.54
N THR A 3 0.34 -11.18 7.84
CA THR A 3 1.63 -10.45 7.80
C THR A 3 1.51 -8.93 7.89
N SER A 4 0.34 -8.35 8.19
CA SER A 4 0.13 -6.88 8.21
C SER A 4 0.35 -6.23 9.58
N LEU A 5 0.11 -6.96 10.66
CA LEU A 5 0.10 -6.40 12.02
C LEU A 5 1.48 -5.92 12.53
N PRO A 6 2.60 -6.65 12.33
CA PRO A 6 3.90 -6.19 12.83
C PRO A 6 4.36 -4.86 12.21
N LEU A 7 4.13 -4.68 10.89
CA LEU A 7 4.45 -3.44 10.18
C LEU A 7 3.54 -2.29 10.63
N PHE A 8 2.27 -2.58 10.89
CA PHE A 8 1.34 -1.61 11.45
C PHE A 8 1.75 -1.13 12.84
N LYS A 9 2.07 -2.06 13.75
CA LYS A 9 2.58 -1.74 15.08
C LYS A 9 3.82 -0.85 14.99
N GLN A 10 4.73 -1.17 14.07
CA GLN A 10 5.94 -0.35 13.85
C GLN A 10 5.61 1.05 13.32
N SER A 11 4.67 1.17 12.39
CA SER A 11 4.19 2.47 11.88
C SER A 11 3.62 3.33 13.00
N LEU A 12 2.73 2.78 13.83
CA LEU A 12 2.12 3.49 14.95
C LEU A 12 3.16 3.94 15.99
N LYS A 13 4.15 3.09 16.31
CA LYS A 13 5.25 3.42 17.21
C LYS A 13 6.16 4.54 16.68
N ARG A 14 6.25 4.71 15.35
CA ARG A 14 6.93 5.88 14.76
C ARG A 14 6.07 7.13 14.87
N THR A 15 4.76 7.02 14.60
CA THR A 15 3.83 8.15 14.70
C THR A 15 3.78 8.71 16.12
N ILE A 16 3.71 7.84 17.14
CA ILE A 16 3.55 8.28 18.53
C ILE A 16 4.74 9.12 19.04
N ALA A 17 5.94 8.88 18.52
CA ALA A 17 7.14 9.62 18.92
C ALA A 17 7.10 11.10 18.50
N GLY A 18 6.32 11.43 17.45
CA GLY A 18 6.16 12.80 16.97
C GLY A 18 4.78 13.41 17.24
N ASN A 19 3.74 12.59 17.30
CA ASN A 19 2.36 13.07 17.42
C ASN A 19 1.42 11.98 18.00
N LEU A 20 1.16 12.07 19.31
CA LEU A 20 0.25 11.17 20.02
C LEU A 20 -1.19 11.23 19.45
N GLY A 21 -1.70 12.44 19.18
CA GLY A 21 -3.06 12.62 18.66
C GLY A 21 -3.26 11.98 17.28
N GLN A 22 -2.26 12.08 16.39
CA GLN A 22 -2.28 11.41 15.08
C GLN A 22 -2.22 9.89 15.21
N CYS A 23 -1.44 9.37 16.17
CA CYS A 23 -1.37 7.94 16.45
C CYS A 23 -2.74 7.38 16.88
N ILE A 24 -3.43 8.06 17.81
CA ILE A 24 -4.76 7.64 18.29
C ILE A 24 -5.79 7.66 17.15
N LYS A 25 -5.79 8.68 16.30
CA LYS A 25 -6.69 8.73 15.13
C LYS A 25 -6.42 7.60 14.11
N GLN A 26 -5.15 7.25 13.90
CA GLN A 26 -4.78 6.13 13.04
C GLN A 26 -5.25 4.79 13.61
N LEU A 27 -5.19 4.61 14.94
CA LEU A 27 -5.75 3.45 15.63
C LEU A 27 -7.26 3.39 15.43
N GLU A 28 -7.98 4.47 15.74
CA GLU A 28 -9.44 4.55 15.60
C GLU A 28 -9.92 4.18 14.18
N ALA A 29 -9.25 4.68 13.14
CA ALA A 29 -9.60 4.40 11.76
C ALA A 29 -9.28 2.96 11.29
N SER A 30 -8.47 2.22 12.07
CA SER A 30 -7.97 0.90 11.68
C SER A 30 -8.59 -0.25 12.45
N LEU A 31 -9.13 0.01 13.63
CA LEU A 31 -9.68 -1.00 14.54
C LEU A 31 -11.14 -1.31 14.21
N ASP A 32 -11.54 -2.56 14.48
CA ASP A 32 -12.92 -3.01 14.33
C ASP A 32 -13.80 -2.47 15.49
N PRO A 33 -14.88 -1.73 15.21
CA PRO A 33 -15.82 -1.26 16.23
C PRO A 33 -16.44 -2.35 17.11
N GLY A 34 -16.45 -3.60 16.66
CA GLY A 34 -16.94 -4.75 17.44
C GLY A 34 -15.97 -5.31 18.48
N ARG A 35 -14.75 -4.76 18.60
CA ARG A 35 -13.67 -5.32 19.43
C ARG A 35 -13.31 -4.44 20.62
N ASP A 36 -12.79 -5.06 21.67
CA ASP A 36 -12.41 -4.36 22.91
C ASP A 36 -11.29 -3.34 22.68
N ALA A 37 -10.35 -3.65 21.78
CA ALA A 37 -9.28 -2.74 21.41
C ALA A 37 -9.79 -1.39 20.87
N TYR A 38 -10.94 -1.38 20.17
CA TYR A 38 -11.57 -0.14 19.69
C TYR A 38 -12.13 0.68 20.85
N ASN A 39 -12.78 0.04 21.82
CA ASN A 39 -13.28 0.71 23.03
C ASN A 39 -12.14 1.31 23.88
N ASP A 40 -11.03 0.58 23.99
CA ASP A 40 -9.81 1.07 24.64
C ASP A 40 -9.24 2.29 23.90
N CYS A 41 -9.24 2.26 22.56
CA CYS A 41 -8.83 3.37 21.73
C CYS A 41 -9.71 4.61 21.94
N LEU A 42 -11.04 4.45 21.95
CA LEU A 42 -11.99 5.55 22.23
C LEU A 42 -11.77 6.15 23.63
N SER A 43 -11.50 5.31 24.63
CA SER A 43 -11.20 5.76 25.99
C SER A 43 -9.91 6.58 26.05
N LEU A 44 -8.89 6.19 25.29
CA LEU A 44 -7.64 6.93 25.16
C LEU A 44 -7.82 8.26 24.40
N LEU A 45 -8.63 8.27 23.34
CA LEU A 45 -8.98 9.48 22.59
C LEU A 45 -9.72 10.49 23.49
N ALA A 46 -10.70 10.03 24.26
CA ALA A 46 -11.42 10.87 25.21
C ALA A 46 -10.48 11.45 26.27
N ALA A 47 -9.59 10.64 26.83
CA ALA A 47 -8.61 11.09 27.82
C ALA A 47 -7.61 12.10 27.23
N TYR A 48 -7.13 11.87 26.00
CA TYR A 48 -6.27 12.81 25.29
C TYR A 48 -6.96 14.16 25.06
N ASN A 49 -8.19 14.15 24.53
CA ASN A 49 -8.96 15.37 24.29
C ASN A 49 -9.24 16.15 25.58
N ARG A 50 -9.41 15.46 26.71
CA ARG A 50 -9.54 16.10 28.03
C ARG A 50 -8.26 16.81 28.44
N VAL A 51 -7.12 16.11 28.38
CA VAL A 51 -5.80 16.67 28.76
C VAL A 51 -5.45 17.88 27.90
N GLU A 52 -5.67 17.81 26.58
CA GLU A 52 -5.48 18.95 25.67
C GLU A 52 -6.38 20.14 26.04
N ARG A 53 -7.66 19.89 26.32
CA ARG A 53 -8.61 20.93 26.72
C ARG A 53 -8.22 21.59 28.04
N ASP A 54 -7.82 20.81 29.03
CA ASP A 54 -7.43 21.32 30.35
C ASP A 54 -6.16 22.15 30.26
N ASN A 55 -5.19 21.72 29.43
CA ASN A 55 -4.00 22.50 29.12
C ASN A 55 -4.33 23.83 28.41
N LEU A 56 -5.20 23.82 27.40
CA LEU A 56 -5.65 25.03 26.69
C LEU A 56 -6.35 26.02 27.62
N ASN A 57 -7.09 25.51 28.60
CA ASN A 57 -7.75 26.31 29.63
C ASN A 57 -6.83 26.73 30.77
N ASN A 58 -5.53 26.43 30.70
CA ASN A 58 -4.52 26.68 31.75
C ASN A 58 -4.90 26.06 33.11
N LEU A 59 -5.62 24.94 33.09
CA LEU A 59 -5.98 24.16 34.29
C LEU A 59 -4.88 23.20 34.72
N LEU A 60 -3.87 22.98 33.87
CA LEU A 60 -2.70 22.14 34.14
C LEU A 60 -1.44 22.99 34.13
N SER A 61 -0.57 22.75 35.11
CA SER A 61 0.82 23.19 35.02
C SER A 61 1.55 22.42 33.92
N ARG A 62 2.69 22.96 33.46
CA ARG A 62 3.53 22.29 32.45
C ARG A 62 3.97 20.88 32.88
N ASP A 63 4.28 20.71 34.16
CA ASP A 63 4.73 19.43 34.70
C ASP A 63 3.58 18.42 34.77
N GLU A 64 2.37 18.86 35.13
CA GLU A 64 1.17 18.02 35.12
C GLU A 64 0.80 17.60 33.70
N TYR A 65 0.82 18.55 32.75
CA TYR A 65 0.55 18.26 31.34
C TYR A 65 1.54 17.23 30.75
N SER A 66 2.83 17.42 31.00
CA SER A 66 3.88 16.48 30.54
C SER A 66 3.71 15.09 31.15
N ARG A 67 3.31 15.02 32.43
CA ARG A 67 3.03 13.76 33.13
C ARG A 67 1.83 13.03 32.53
N GLU A 68 0.72 13.72 32.33
CA GLU A 68 -0.49 13.17 31.73
C GLU A 68 -0.23 12.66 30.31
N LEU A 69 0.48 13.43 29.48
CA LEU A 69 0.88 13.00 28.13
C LEU A 69 1.78 11.77 28.14
N SER A 70 2.73 11.69 29.07
CA SER A 70 3.61 10.53 29.20
C SER A 70 2.83 9.27 29.59
N GLN A 71 1.86 9.41 30.51
CA GLN A 71 0.97 8.32 30.89
C GLN A 71 0.10 7.85 29.72
N LEU A 72 -0.48 8.78 28.95
CA LEU A 72 -1.26 8.46 27.76
C LEU A 72 -0.40 7.76 26.70
N THR A 73 0.81 8.25 26.46
CA THR A 73 1.78 7.65 25.53
C THR A 73 2.05 6.20 25.90
N ASN A 74 2.34 5.92 27.18
CA ASN A 74 2.60 4.56 27.65
C ASN A 74 1.38 3.64 27.50
N ARG A 75 0.16 4.15 27.76
CA ARG A 75 -1.06 3.37 27.59
C ARG A 75 -1.36 3.07 26.12
N VAL A 76 -1.10 4.02 25.22
CA VAL A 76 -1.23 3.80 23.77
C VAL A 76 -0.20 2.79 23.28
N LEU A 77 1.06 2.87 23.75
CA LEU A 77 2.09 1.87 23.44
C LEU A 77 1.67 0.47 23.89
N LEU A 78 1.12 0.35 25.10
CA LEU A 78 0.61 -0.91 25.62
C LEU A 78 -0.53 -1.47 24.76
N LEU A 79 -1.47 -0.62 24.34
CA LEU A 79 -2.54 -1.01 23.41
C LEU A 79 -1.94 -1.54 22.10
N ILE A 80 -0.99 -0.79 21.50
CA ILE A 80 -0.31 -1.20 20.26
C ILE A 80 0.37 -2.55 20.42
N ASP A 81 1.06 -2.79 21.53
CA ASP A 81 1.75 -4.05 21.79
C ASP A 81 0.78 -5.22 21.92
N ASN A 82 -0.39 -4.99 22.51
CA ASN A 82 -1.42 -6.01 22.73
C ASN A 82 -2.35 -6.25 21.54
N LEU A 83 -2.34 -5.41 20.51
CA LEU A 83 -3.20 -5.63 19.33
C LEU A 83 -2.98 -7.03 18.74
N ALA A 84 -4.08 -7.68 18.43
CA ALA A 84 -4.15 -8.89 17.62
C ALA A 84 -4.68 -8.55 16.22
N GLU A 85 -4.62 -9.50 15.31
CA GLU A 85 -5.09 -9.27 13.93
C GLU A 85 -6.61 -9.18 13.83
N GLU A 86 -7.29 -9.89 14.71
CA GLU A 86 -8.74 -9.87 14.84
C GLU A 86 -9.29 -8.53 15.36
N ASP A 87 -8.43 -7.67 15.91
CA ASP A 87 -8.79 -6.31 16.34
C ASP A 87 -8.84 -5.33 15.16
N LEU A 88 -8.29 -5.70 14.00
CA LEU A 88 -8.23 -4.85 12.82
C LEU A 88 -9.52 -4.98 12.00
N SER A 89 -10.08 -3.85 11.56
CA SER A 89 -11.29 -3.84 10.74
C SER A 89 -11.13 -4.63 9.43
N GLU A 90 -12.16 -5.38 9.04
CA GLU A 90 -12.22 -6.08 7.75
C GLU A 90 -12.02 -5.10 6.58
N VAL A 91 -12.52 -3.87 6.69
CA VAL A 91 -12.34 -2.80 5.66
C VAL A 91 -10.86 -2.49 5.44
N ARG A 92 -10.02 -2.56 6.49
CA ARG A 92 -8.58 -2.37 6.35
C ARG A 92 -7.90 -3.59 5.74
N GLN A 93 -8.26 -4.79 6.19
CA GLN A 93 -7.74 -6.04 5.63
C GLN A 93 -8.06 -6.11 4.11
N LEU A 94 -9.30 -5.80 3.73
CA LEU A 94 -9.74 -5.72 2.34
C LEU A 94 -9.06 -4.58 1.55
N ARG A 95 -8.89 -3.38 2.13
CA ARG A 95 -8.18 -2.27 1.46
C ARG A 95 -6.69 -2.55 1.21
N GLU A 96 -6.05 -3.39 2.01
CA GLU A 96 -4.66 -3.80 1.81
C GLU A 96 -4.53 -5.02 0.86
N GLU A 97 -5.55 -5.87 0.75
CA GLU A 97 -5.52 -7.07 -0.10
C GLU A 97 -6.07 -6.85 -1.53
N VAL A 98 -7.03 -5.95 -1.73
CA VAL A 98 -7.79 -5.84 -3.00
C VAL A 98 -7.04 -5.11 -4.12
N HIS A 99 -6.06 -4.25 -3.82
CA HIS A 99 -5.50 -3.32 -4.81
C HIS A 99 -4.11 -3.67 -5.37
N GLU A 100 -3.47 -4.76 -4.92
CA GLU A 100 -2.09 -5.08 -5.32
C GLU A 100 -1.99 -6.24 -6.34
N ARG A 101 -3.02 -6.47 -7.17
CA ARG A 101 -2.96 -7.54 -8.18
C ARG A 101 -2.16 -7.07 -9.39
N ILE A 102 -0.90 -7.46 -9.43
CA ILE A 102 0.05 -7.06 -10.47
C ILE A 102 0.30 -8.24 -11.41
N LEU A 103 0.05 -8.06 -12.69
CA LEU A 103 0.50 -8.98 -13.73
C LEU A 103 1.89 -8.57 -14.21
N VAL A 104 2.86 -9.48 -14.20
CA VAL A 104 4.20 -9.26 -14.76
C VAL A 104 4.36 -10.16 -15.98
N VAL A 105 4.55 -9.53 -17.14
CA VAL A 105 4.88 -10.21 -18.40
C VAL A 105 6.38 -10.07 -18.62
N THR A 106 7.09 -11.19 -18.64
CA THR A 106 8.56 -11.21 -18.73
C THR A 106 9.05 -12.41 -19.52
N ARG A 107 10.27 -12.35 -20.05
CA ARG A 107 10.90 -13.51 -20.70
C ARG A 107 11.16 -14.62 -19.67
N ALA A 108 11.07 -15.88 -20.11
CA ALA A 108 11.27 -17.04 -19.24
C ALA A 108 12.63 -17.00 -18.53
N GLU A 109 13.69 -16.64 -19.25
CA GLU A 109 15.05 -16.53 -18.73
C GLU A 109 15.23 -15.40 -17.72
N ARG A 110 14.42 -14.34 -17.84
CA ARG A 110 14.50 -13.12 -17.03
C ARG A 110 13.64 -13.17 -15.78
N ARG A 111 12.65 -14.06 -15.75
CA ARG A 111 11.74 -14.28 -14.61
C ARG A 111 12.46 -14.33 -13.24
N PRO A 112 13.54 -15.13 -13.05
CA PRO A 112 14.22 -15.18 -11.75
C PRO A 112 14.84 -13.85 -11.31
N SER A 113 15.20 -12.98 -12.25
CA SER A 113 15.77 -11.67 -11.97
C SER A 113 14.69 -10.65 -11.60
N ILE A 114 13.59 -10.61 -12.37
CA ILE A 114 12.49 -9.67 -12.10
C ILE A 114 11.73 -10.03 -10.82
N GLU A 115 11.55 -11.32 -10.52
CA GLU A 115 10.89 -11.79 -9.29
C GLU A 115 11.56 -11.25 -8.02
N ARG A 116 12.88 -10.99 -8.04
CA ARG A 116 13.60 -10.40 -6.91
C ARG A 116 13.15 -8.98 -6.59
N PHE A 117 12.64 -8.25 -7.57
CA PHE A 117 12.11 -6.90 -7.37
C PHE A 117 10.69 -6.93 -6.80
N PHE A 118 9.98 -8.04 -6.98
CA PHE A 118 8.63 -8.20 -6.47
C PHE A 118 8.63 -9.05 -5.20
N SER A 119 9.36 -8.58 -4.19
CA SER A 119 9.42 -9.25 -2.88
C SER A 119 8.03 -9.42 -2.28
N LYS A 120 7.72 -10.63 -1.84
CA LYS A 120 6.45 -10.97 -1.17
C LYS A 120 6.20 -10.17 0.12
N ASN A 121 7.25 -9.55 0.67
CA ASN A 121 7.13 -8.66 1.82
C ASN A 121 6.49 -7.31 1.46
N TYR A 122 6.48 -6.94 0.17
CA TYR A 122 6.06 -5.63 -0.30
C TYR A 122 4.99 -5.68 -1.39
N PHE A 123 4.98 -6.72 -2.23
CA PHE A 123 3.94 -6.97 -3.21
C PHE A 123 3.37 -8.37 -3.01
N LYS A 124 2.10 -8.47 -2.65
CA LYS A 124 1.50 -9.75 -2.24
C LYS A 124 0.91 -10.56 -3.39
N ASN A 125 0.29 -9.90 -4.35
CA ASN A 125 -0.51 -10.54 -5.40
C ASN A 125 0.12 -10.34 -6.79
N VAL A 126 1.32 -10.87 -6.98
CA VAL A 126 2.05 -10.75 -8.26
C VAL A 126 1.94 -12.05 -9.06
N HIS A 127 1.37 -11.97 -10.25
CA HIS A 127 1.24 -13.07 -11.19
C HIS A 127 2.26 -12.91 -12.32
N TYR A 128 2.89 -13.99 -12.75
CA TYR A 128 3.91 -13.96 -13.80
C TYR A 128 3.47 -14.80 -14.99
N ILE A 129 3.58 -14.22 -16.18
CA ILE A 129 3.41 -14.93 -17.44
C ILE A 129 4.60 -14.63 -18.37
N HIS A 130 4.76 -15.46 -19.39
CA HIS A 130 5.77 -15.27 -20.42
C HIS A 130 5.22 -14.58 -21.66
N TYR A 131 6.08 -13.88 -22.40
CA TYR A 131 5.68 -13.38 -23.72
C TYR A 131 5.26 -14.57 -24.61
N GLY A 132 4.05 -14.48 -25.17
CA GLY A 132 3.40 -15.54 -25.94
C GLY A 132 2.37 -16.36 -25.13
N ASP A 133 2.35 -16.24 -23.81
CA ASP A 133 1.31 -16.85 -22.98
C ASP A 133 0.00 -16.06 -23.07
N ALA A 134 -1.13 -16.77 -22.97
CA ALA A 134 -2.43 -16.15 -22.90
C ALA A 134 -2.56 -15.28 -21.62
N ILE A 135 -3.19 -14.11 -21.77
CA ILE A 135 -3.49 -13.24 -20.63
C ILE A 135 -4.49 -13.95 -19.70
N PRO A 136 -4.20 -14.09 -18.40
CA PRO A 136 -5.13 -14.70 -17.46
C PRO A 136 -6.46 -13.95 -17.42
N ALA A 137 -7.56 -14.68 -17.27
CA ALA A 137 -8.91 -14.11 -17.22
C ALA A 137 -9.21 -13.33 -15.91
N GLU A 138 -8.33 -13.45 -14.91
CA GLU A 138 -8.48 -12.73 -13.65
C GLU A 138 -8.23 -11.22 -13.81
N ARG A 139 -8.88 -10.42 -12.97
CA ARG A 139 -8.72 -8.97 -12.98
C ARG A 139 -7.41 -8.59 -12.31
N PHE A 140 -6.61 -7.79 -13.01
CA PHE A 140 -5.41 -7.14 -12.49
C PHE A 140 -5.64 -5.63 -12.37
N ASP A 141 -4.95 -5.00 -11.43
CA ASP A 141 -5.01 -3.56 -11.21
C ASP A 141 -3.88 -2.85 -12.00
N LEU A 142 -2.73 -3.51 -12.14
CA LEU A 142 -1.58 -3.04 -12.89
C LEU A 142 -0.95 -4.19 -13.66
N ALA A 143 -0.48 -3.94 -14.88
CA ALA A 143 0.42 -4.85 -15.58
C ALA A 143 1.80 -4.23 -15.77
N VAL A 144 2.85 -5.04 -15.67
CA VAL A 144 4.24 -4.67 -15.91
C VAL A 144 4.76 -5.47 -17.09
N LEU A 145 5.18 -4.80 -18.14
CA LEU A 145 5.83 -5.42 -19.30
C LEU A 145 7.34 -5.22 -19.18
N ASP A 146 8.08 -6.28 -18.92
CA ASP A 146 9.53 -6.25 -18.73
C ASP A 146 10.27 -6.46 -20.05
N ASP A 147 10.95 -5.42 -20.53
CA ASP A 147 11.78 -5.39 -21.76
C ASP A 147 13.06 -4.54 -21.58
N ILE A 148 13.61 -4.47 -20.37
CA ILE A 148 14.83 -3.68 -20.11
C ILE A 148 16.08 -4.27 -20.79
N GLU A 149 16.09 -5.57 -21.04
CA GLU A 149 16.98 -6.18 -22.03
C GLU A 149 16.15 -6.47 -23.27
N SER A 150 16.07 -5.48 -24.16
CA SER A 150 15.16 -5.48 -25.29
C SER A 150 15.36 -6.69 -26.20
N ASP A 151 14.25 -7.32 -26.56
CA ASP A 151 14.23 -8.51 -27.41
C ASP A 151 13.27 -8.32 -28.60
N PRO A 152 13.76 -8.43 -29.86
CA PRO A 152 12.89 -8.32 -31.04
C PRO A 152 11.71 -9.30 -31.03
N ALA A 153 11.86 -10.48 -30.43
CA ALA A 153 10.78 -11.45 -30.32
C ALA A 153 9.70 -11.01 -29.32
N ALA A 154 10.08 -10.36 -28.22
CA ALA A 154 9.14 -9.81 -27.24
C ALA A 154 8.34 -8.63 -27.83
N ALA A 155 8.98 -7.80 -28.67
CA ALA A 155 8.33 -6.68 -29.33
C ALA A 155 7.11 -7.09 -30.18
N MET A 156 7.12 -8.30 -30.75
CA MET A 156 6.00 -8.82 -31.54
C MET A 156 4.72 -9.02 -30.72
N TYR A 157 4.84 -9.36 -29.44
CA TYR A 157 3.72 -9.60 -28.55
C TYR A 157 3.27 -8.35 -27.79
N MET A 158 4.09 -7.29 -27.76
CA MET A 158 3.81 -6.11 -26.94
C MET A 158 2.51 -5.42 -27.33
N GLU A 159 2.21 -5.29 -28.62
CA GLU A 159 0.96 -4.65 -29.05
C GLU A 159 -0.26 -5.46 -28.64
N GLU A 160 -0.17 -6.80 -28.72
CA GLU A 160 -1.23 -7.70 -28.27
C GLU A 160 -1.47 -7.57 -26.76
N TYR A 161 -0.41 -7.57 -25.94
CA TYR A 161 -0.55 -7.38 -24.48
C TYR A 161 -1.08 -6.00 -24.13
N VAL A 162 -0.53 -4.93 -24.72
CA VAL A 162 -0.99 -3.57 -24.46
C VAL A 162 -2.45 -3.39 -24.87
N ALA A 163 -2.90 -4.03 -25.95
CA ALA A 163 -4.31 -3.98 -26.36
C ALA A 163 -5.21 -4.86 -25.46
N GLY A 164 -4.80 -6.09 -25.18
CA GLY A 164 -5.61 -7.11 -24.52
C GLY A 164 -5.71 -7.00 -23.00
N ILE A 165 -4.70 -6.42 -22.34
CA ILE A 165 -4.73 -6.19 -20.88
C ILE A 165 -5.68 -5.03 -20.57
N ALA A 166 -6.69 -5.25 -19.72
CA ALA A 166 -7.71 -4.23 -19.45
C ALA A 166 -7.23 -3.07 -18.56
N CYS A 167 -6.20 -3.29 -17.73
CA CYS A 167 -5.71 -2.32 -16.77
C CYS A 167 -4.60 -1.42 -17.32
N TYR A 168 -4.10 -0.52 -16.46
CA TYR A 168 -2.93 0.30 -16.78
C TYR A 168 -1.69 -0.57 -16.93
N VAL A 169 -0.81 -0.14 -17.83
CA VAL A 169 0.41 -0.87 -18.18
C VAL A 169 1.63 -0.02 -17.83
N LEU A 170 2.56 -0.59 -17.10
CA LEU A 170 3.88 -0.04 -16.86
C LEU A 170 4.90 -0.79 -17.71
N TYR A 171 5.39 -0.13 -18.75
CA TYR A 171 6.49 -0.62 -19.56
C TYR A 171 7.81 -0.40 -18.83
N PHE A 172 8.52 -1.50 -18.56
CA PHE A 172 9.84 -1.49 -17.94
C PHE A 172 10.92 -1.78 -18.99
N GLY A 173 11.46 -0.73 -19.61
CA GLY A 173 12.48 -0.86 -20.64
C GLY A 173 13.09 0.48 -21.07
N GLU A 174 14.17 0.42 -21.84
CA GLU A 174 14.89 1.64 -22.25
C GLU A 174 14.12 2.44 -23.30
N ARG A 175 13.48 1.74 -24.26
CA ARG A 175 12.75 2.34 -25.37
C ARG A 175 11.47 1.56 -25.62
N PHE A 176 10.35 2.25 -25.56
CA PHE A 176 9.06 1.66 -25.91
C PHE A 176 8.93 1.51 -27.43
N PRO A 177 8.64 0.31 -27.96
CA PRO A 177 8.65 0.05 -29.40
C PRO A 177 7.34 0.43 -30.11
N LEU A 178 6.27 0.76 -29.39
CA LEU A 178 4.97 1.09 -29.99
C LEU A 178 4.71 2.60 -30.07
N ASP A 179 3.65 2.98 -30.81
CA ASP A 179 3.20 4.37 -30.91
C ASP A 179 2.78 4.92 -29.54
N ARG A 180 3.59 5.84 -29.03
CA ARG A 180 3.37 6.50 -27.72
C ARG A 180 2.09 7.32 -27.68
N VAL A 181 1.69 7.92 -28.80
CA VAL A 181 0.49 8.77 -28.85
C VAL A 181 -0.76 7.91 -28.73
N LYS A 182 -0.79 6.79 -29.46
CA LYS A 182 -1.88 5.81 -29.41
C LYS A 182 -2.14 5.28 -28.00
N TYR A 183 -1.08 5.08 -27.20
CA TYR A 183 -1.16 4.44 -25.89
C TYR A 183 -0.92 5.37 -24.69
N ALA A 184 -0.92 6.70 -24.89
CA ALA A 184 -0.54 7.69 -23.88
C ALA A 184 -1.37 7.63 -22.57
N ASN A 185 -2.64 7.22 -22.65
CA ASN A 185 -3.54 7.14 -21.49
C ASN A 185 -3.54 5.76 -20.80
N LYS A 186 -2.72 4.82 -21.27
CA LYS A 186 -2.72 3.43 -20.80
C LYS A 186 -1.33 2.95 -20.41
N VAL A 187 -0.31 3.33 -21.16
CA VAL A 187 1.07 2.86 -20.99
C VAL A 187 1.93 3.96 -20.38
N TYR A 188 2.58 3.62 -19.27
CA TYR A 188 3.53 4.45 -18.54
C TYR A 188 4.90 3.79 -18.54
N PHE A 189 5.95 4.54 -18.18
CA PHE A 189 7.33 4.13 -18.42
C PHE A 189 8.18 4.13 -17.16
N ALA A 190 8.98 3.06 -17.02
CA ALA A 190 10.10 2.95 -16.09
C ALA A 190 11.32 2.40 -16.85
N ASN A 191 12.50 2.94 -16.57
CA ASN A 191 13.75 2.57 -17.26
C ASN A 191 14.88 2.18 -16.29
N SER A 192 14.58 2.15 -14.99
CA SER A 192 15.47 1.69 -13.93
C SER A 192 14.65 1.02 -12.83
N ILE A 193 15.29 0.17 -12.02
CA ILE A 193 14.61 -0.52 -10.93
C ILE A 193 14.01 0.49 -9.93
N PHE A 194 14.72 1.58 -9.60
CA PHE A 194 14.18 2.63 -8.73
C PHE A 194 12.92 3.28 -9.33
N SER A 195 12.95 3.59 -10.64
CA SER A 195 11.77 4.14 -11.31
C SER A 195 10.63 3.14 -11.37
N LEU A 196 10.91 1.84 -11.52
CA LEU A 196 9.90 0.79 -11.53
C LEU A 196 9.14 0.78 -10.20
N TYR A 197 9.84 0.71 -9.08
CA TYR A 197 9.21 0.75 -7.75
C TYR A 197 8.40 2.02 -7.53
N ALA A 198 8.97 3.19 -7.82
CA ALA A 198 8.30 4.47 -7.63
C ALA A 198 7.02 4.57 -8.47
N ARG A 199 7.07 4.14 -9.73
CA ARG A 199 5.93 4.20 -10.66
C ARG A 199 4.85 3.19 -10.31
N ILE A 200 5.21 1.97 -9.89
CA ILE A 200 4.21 1.01 -9.40
C ILE A 200 3.43 1.62 -8.23
N ARG A 201 4.13 2.22 -7.26
CA ARG A 201 3.46 2.86 -6.10
C ARG A 201 2.57 4.01 -6.49
N GLU A 202 3.09 4.94 -7.30
CA GLU A 202 2.33 6.09 -7.79
C GLU A 202 1.07 5.65 -8.54
N MET A 203 1.18 4.65 -9.42
CA MET A 203 0.05 4.15 -10.20
C MET A 203 -0.97 3.41 -9.34
N LEU A 204 -0.54 2.55 -8.42
CA LEU A 204 -1.45 1.87 -7.50
C LEU A 204 -2.17 2.85 -6.58
N ASP A 205 -1.46 3.87 -6.07
CA ASP A 205 -2.08 4.94 -5.29
C ASP A 205 -3.09 5.73 -6.16
N PHE A 206 -2.73 6.08 -7.41
CA PHE A 206 -3.63 6.75 -8.34
C PHE A 206 -4.90 5.93 -8.61
N ILE A 207 -4.77 4.64 -8.95
CA ILE A 207 -5.91 3.72 -9.18
C ILE A 207 -6.80 3.67 -7.94
N LYS A 208 -6.19 3.59 -6.75
CA LYS A 208 -6.93 3.58 -5.49
C LYS A 208 -7.75 4.87 -5.28
N TYR A 209 -7.20 6.03 -5.60
CA TYR A 209 -7.90 7.31 -5.44
C TYR A 209 -8.92 7.59 -6.54
N TYR A 210 -8.66 7.17 -7.78
CA TYR A 210 -9.45 7.57 -8.95
C TYR A 210 -10.48 6.52 -9.36
N ASP A 211 -10.11 5.23 -9.33
CA ASP A 211 -11.01 4.13 -9.72
C ASP A 211 -11.77 3.55 -8.52
N GLY A 212 -11.33 3.83 -7.28
CA GLY A 212 -12.02 3.41 -6.05
C GLY A 212 -13.38 4.10 -5.82
N ASP A 213 -13.60 5.28 -6.42
CA ASP A 213 -14.88 6.02 -6.38
C ASP A 213 -15.79 5.69 -7.56
N THR A 214 -15.26 5.10 -8.64
CA THR A 214 -16.04 4.68 -9.80
C THR A 214 -16.24 3.18 -9.78
N GLY A 215 -17.29 2.72 -9.10
CA GLY A 215 -17.68 1.30 -9.06
C GLY A 215 -17.91 0.72 -10.46
N ARG A 216 -16.85 0.19 -11.07
CA ARG A 216 -16.84 -0.62 -12.30
C ARG A 216 -16.34 -2.03 -12.00
#